data_AF-A0A6J7TL87-F1
#
_entry.id   AF-A0A6J7TL87-F1
#
_cell.length_a   1.000
_cell.length_b   1.000
_cell.length_c   1.000
_cell.angle_alpha   90.00
_cell.angle_beta   90.00
_cell.angle_gamma   90.00
#
_symmetry.space_group_name_H-M   'P 1'
#
loop_
_entity.id
_entity.type
_entity.pdbx_description
1 polymer ?
#
loop_
_entity_poly.entity_id
_entity_poly.type
_entity_poly.pdbx_seq_one_letter_code
_entity_poly.pdbx_strand_id
1 'polypeptide(L)'
;MVRKGQVVSARTAAAVSKAALRASEYLGLKQKEFAQIVGVSPTKVSHLWAADYQLNSSIKSERENSILFIRLFKSLDAVLSDKEAARVWLRGENTALGDSPFNLIQSIEGLVHVVNYLESQQRQMDQ
;
A
#
# COMPACT_ATOMS: atom_id res chain seq x y z
N MET A 1 0.48 25.02 24.49
CA MET A 1 1.25 25.18 23.25
C MET A 1 1.39 23.83 22.55
N VAL A 2 0.48 23.50 21.62
CA VAL A 2 0.63 22.29 20.78
C VAL A 2 1.67 22.61 19.70
N ARG A 3 2.78 21.88 19.69
CA ARG A 3 3.94 22.15 18.82
C ARG A 3 3.54 21.99 17.34
N LYS A 4 3.86 22.98 16.50
CA LYS A 4 3.58 23.02 15.05
C LYS A 4 3.98 21.73 14.29
N GLY A 5 5.02 21.01 14.75
CA GLY A 5 5.43 19.70 14.20
C GLY A 5 4.44 18.55 14.46
N GLN A 6 3.67 18.59 15.55
CA GLN A 6 2.68 17.55 15.87
C GLN A 6 1.44 17.65 14.97
N VAL A 7 1.05 18.86 14.58
CA VAL A 7 -0.08 19.11 13.66
C VAL A 7 0.25 18.67 12.23
N VAL A 8 1.49 18.90 11.77
CA VAL A 8 1.95 18.43 10.44
C VAL A 8 2.04 16.91 10.41
N SER A 9 2.59 16.28 11.46
CA SER A 9 2.64 14.81 11.59
C SER A 9 1.25 14.17 11.49
N ALA A 10 0.26 14.75 12.18
CA ALA A 10 -1.12 14.28 12.15
C ALA A 10 -1.78 14.41 10.76
N ARG A 11 -1.59 15.54 10.06
CA ARG A 11 -2.13 15.73 8.71
C ARG A 11 -1.50 14.76 7.70
N THR A 12 -0.19 14.51 7.81
CA THR A 12 0.51 13.53 6.98
C THR A 12 0.00 12.11 7.24
N ALA A 13 -0.19 11.74 8.52
CA ALA A 13 -0.76 10.45 8.88
C ALA A 13 -2.19 10.26 8.34
N ALA A 14 -3.03 11.29 8.40
CA ALA A 14 -4.37 11.27 7.81
C ALA A 14 -4.32 11.06 6.30
N ALA A 15 -3.43 11.77 5.59
CA ALA A 15 -3.27 11.65 4.15
C ALA A 15 -2.76 10.27 3.73
N VAL A 16 -1.76 9.72 4.42
CA VAL A 16 -1.23 8.36 4.18
C VAL A 16 -2.31 7.32 4.43
N SER A 17 -3.06 7.43 5.52
CA SER A 17 -4.16 6.50 5.85
C SER A 17 -5.21 6.49 4.74
N LYS A 18 -5.67 7.67 4.33
CA LYS A 18 -6.68 7.82 3.27
C LYS A 18 -6.18 7.30 1.92
N ALA A 19 -4.92 7.57 1.57
CA ALA A 19 -4.32 7.08 0.33
C ALA A 19 -4.19 5.56 0.31
N ALA A 20 -3.71 4.97 1.42
CA ALA A 20 -3.56 3.52 1.54
C ALA A 20 -4.92 2.79 1.46
N LEU A 21 -5.97 3.31 2.12
CA LEU A 21 -7.32 2.75 2.02
C LEU A 21 -7.89 2.84 0.59
N ARG A 22 -7.72 3.98 -0.09
CA ARG A 22 -8.17 4.11 -1.49
C ARG A 22 -7.45 3.15 -2.43
N ALA A 23 -6.14 2.98 -2.24
CA ALA A 23 -5.36 2.01 -2.99
C ALA A 23 -5.85 0.58 -2.74
N SER A 24 -6.17 0.21 -1.49
CA SER A 24 -6.67 -1.13 -1.17
C SER A 24 -8.06 -1.39 -1.81
N GLU A 25 -8.96 -0.41 -1.77
CA GLU A 25 -10.27 -0.46 -2.43
C GLU A 25 -10.14 -0.58 -3.96
N TYR A 26 -9.23 0.19 -4.56
CA TYR A 26 -8.94 0.12 -5.99
C TYR A 26 -8.49 -1.29 -6.39
N LEU A 27 -7.52 -1.85 -5.65
CA LEU A 27 -6.98 -3.20 -5.86
C LEU A 27 -7.92 -4.33 -5.40
N GLY A 28 -9.10 -3.99 -4.85
CA GLY A 28 -10.09 -4.99 -4.41
C GLY A 28 -9.63 -5.85 -3.24
N LEU A 29 -8.78 -5.30 -2.37
CA LEU A 29 -8.29 -5.98 -1.18
C LEU A 29 -9.33 -5.96 -0.06
N LYS A 30 -9.49 -7.10 0.61
CA LYS A 30 -10.25 -7.21 1.85
C LYS A 30 -9.46 -6.57 3.00
N GLN A 31 -10.18 -6.12 4.03
CA GLN A 31 -9.57 -5.48 5.20
C GLN A 31 -8.46 -6.33 5.85
N LYS A 32 -8.68 -7.66 5.96
CA LYS A 32 -7.69 -8.60 6.50
C LYS A 32 -6.43 -8.68 5.64
N GLU A 33 -6.57 -8.67 4.32
CA GLU A 33 -5.44 -8.72 3.38
C GLU A 33 -4.62 -7.43 3.50
N PHE A 34 -5.30 -6.27 3.51
CA PHE A 34 -4.65 -4.98 3.72
C PHE A 34 -3.90 -4.93 5.07
N ALA A 35 -4.55 -5.35 6.16
CA ALA A 35 -3.96 -5.39 7.50
C ALA A 35 -2.64 -6.18 7.54
N GLN A 36 -2.62 -7.34 6.88
CA GLN A 36 -1.43 -8.17 6.76
C GLN A 36 -0.31 -7.46 5.99
N ILE A 37 -0.62 -6.86 4.83
CA ILE A 37 0.35 -6.19 3.96
C ILE A 37 1.00 -4.98 4.67
N VAL A 38 0.21 -4.14 5.34
CA VAL A 38 0.74 -2.95 6.01
C VAL A 38 1.25 -3.21 7.43
N GLY A 39 1.07 -4.42 7.98
CA GLY A 39 1.50 -4.78 9.33
C GLY A 39 0.72 -4.06 10.43
N VAL A 40 -0.57 -3.81 10.20
CA VAL A 40 -1.48 -3.15 11.14
C VAL A 40 -2.43 -4.20 11.73
N SER A 41 -2.72 -4.15 13.02
CA SER A 41 -3.61 -5.13 13.64
C SER A 41 -5.03 -5.06 13.06
N PRO A 42 -5.79 -6.18 12.99
CA PRO A 42 -7.15 -6.19 12.44
C PRO A 42 -8.10 -5.18 13.13
N THR A 43 -7.95 -4.98 14.44
CA THR A 43 -8.70 -3.99 15.21
C THR A 43 -8.41 -2.57 14.72
N LYS A 44 -7.13 -2.22 14.53
CA LYS A 44 -6.73 -0.90 14.02
C LYS A 44 -7.22 -0.67 12.59
N VAL A 45 -7.18 -1.69 11.73
CA VAL A 45 -7.70 -1.58 10.36
C VAL A 45 -9.21 -1.40 10.33
N SER A 46 -9.96 -2.04 11.22
CA SER A 46 -11.41 -1.84 11.33
C SER A 46 -11.73 -0.37 11.65
N HIS A 47 -10.99 0.23 12.60
CA HIS A 47 -11.13 1.66 12.90
C HIS A 47 -10.61 2.57 11.77
N LEU A 48 -9.57 2.19 11.03
CA LEU A 48 -9.14 2.91 9.81
C LEU A 48 -10.30 3.00 8.81
N TRP A 49 -10.99 1.88 8.59
CA TRP A 49 -12.09 1.77 7.62
C TRP A 49 -13.33 2.55 8.07
N ALA A 50 -13.59 2.58 9.39
CA ALA A 50 -14.64 3.41 9.99
C ALA A 50 -14.28 4.91 10.05
N ALA A 51 -13.05 5.29 9.64
CA ALA A 51 -12.48 6.62 9.79
C ALA A 51 -12.36 7.13 11.25
N ASP A 52 -12.46 6.21 12.23
CA ASP A 52 -12.31 6.46 13.67
C ASP A 52 -10.85 6.37 14.14
N TYR A 53 -9.94 5.95 13.25
CA TYR A 53 -8.50 5.88 13.48
C TYR A 53 -7.74 6.35 12.25
N GLN A 54 -6.53 6.84 12.48
CA GLN A 54 -5.54 7.17 11.47
C GLN A 54 -4.27 6.43 11.83
N LEU A 55 -3.53 5.95 10.82
CA LEU A 55 -2.23 5.29 11.02
C LEU A 55 -1.40 6.11 11.99
N ASN A 56 -0.96 5.47 13.07
CA ASN A 56 -0.34 6.20 14.16
C ASN A 56 1.00 6.76 13.69
N SER A 57 1.10 8.10 13.61
CA SER A 57 2.31 8.77 13.17
C SER A 57 3.53 8.52 14.06
N SER A 58 3.36 7.90 15.23
CA SER A 58 4.44 7.56 16.16
C SER A 58 4.97 6.13 15.95
N ILE A 59 4.23 5.25 15.26
CA ILE A 59 4.66 3.88 14.98
C ILE A 59 5.35 3.86 13.61
N LYS A 60 6.67 3.70 13.61
CA LYS A 60 7.50 3.81 12.41
C LYS A 60 7.13 2.78 11.34
N SER A 61 6.96 1.51 11.72
CA SER A 61 6.68 0.41 10.80
C SER A 61 5.34 0.55 10.07
N GLU A 62 4.25 0.88 10.78
CA GLU A 62 2.93 1.09 10.17
C GLU A 62 2.98 2.16 9.07
N ARG A 63 3.72 3.24 9.32
CA ARG A 63 3.89 4.34 8.36
C ARG A 63 4.71 3.91 7.15
N GLU A 64 5.87 3.29 7.37
CA GLU A 64 6.78 2.90 6.29
C GLU A 64 6.16 1.85 5.37
N ASN A 65 5.50 0.84 5.94
CA ASN A 65 4.80 -0.18 5.16
C ASN A 65 3.63 0.41 4.37
N SER A 66 2.88 1.35 4.96
CA SER A 66 1.78 2.03 4.25
C SER A 66 2.29 2.91 3.10
N ILE A 67 3.41 3.61 3.31
CA ILE A 67 4.06 4.38 2.22
C ILE A 67 4.55 3.45 1.12
N LEU A 68 5.17 2.32 1.48
CA LEU A 68 5.65 1.33 0.52
C LEU A 68 4.49 0.71 -0.28
N PHE A 69 3.38 0.39 0.38
CA PHE A 69 2.16 -0.06 -0.27
C PHE A 69 1.58 0.99 -1.23
N ILE A 70 1.55 2.26 -0.83
CA ILE A 70 1.13 3.36 -1.72
C ILE A 70 2.06 3.45 -2.94
N ARG A 71 3.37 3.26 -2.78
CA ARG A 71 4.32 3.24 -3.91
C ARG A 71 4.01 2.10 -4.87
N LEU A 72 3.78 0.89 -4.36
CA LEU A 72 3.35 -0.26 -5.17
C LEU A 72 2.14 0.10 -6.02
N PHE A 73 1.09 0.66 -5.39
CA PHE A 73 -0.12 1.05 -6.09
C PHE A 73 0.16 2.07 -7.19
N LYS A 74 0.93 3.12 -6.90
CA LYS A 74 1.22 4.17 -7.90
C LYS A 74 2.03 3.64 -9.08
N SER A 75 3.01 2.77 -8.85
CA SER A 75 3.79 2.18 -9.94
C SER A 75 2.95 1.19 -10.76
N LEU A 76 2.05 0.42 -10.12
CA LEU A 76 1.13 -0.45 -10.84
C LEU A 76 0.15 0.34 -11.72
N ASP A 77 -0.41 1.44 -11.19
CA ASP A 77 -1.34 2.32 -11.91
C ASP A 77 -0.66 3.02 -13.10
N ALA A 78 0.63 3.38 -12.96
CA ALA A 78 1.43 3.93 -14.05
C ALA A 78 1.70 2.92 -15.18
N VAL A 79 1.82 1.63 -14.86
CA VAL A 79 2.07 0.57 -15.84
C VAL A 79 0.80 0.10 -16.54
N LEU A 80 -0.30 -0.08 -15.79
CA LEU A 80 -1.52 -0.69 -16.32
C LEU A 80 -2.64 0.31 -16.61
N SER A 81 -2.77 1.37 -15.82
CA SER A 81 -3.79 2.43 -15.93
C SER A 81 -5.25 1.93 -16.07
N ASP A 82 -5.52 0.68 -15.72
CA ASP A 82 -6.85 0.07 -15.69
C ASP A 82 -7.04 -0.73 -14.39
N LYS A 83 -8.21 -0.52 -13.78
CA LYS A 83 -8.53 -1.06 -12.46
C LYS A 83 -8.69 -2.57 -12.46
N GLU A 84 -9.36 -3.12 -13.46
CA GLU A 84 -9.59 -4.56 -13.53
C GLU A 84 -8.31 -5.28 -13.95
N ALA A 85 -7.54 -4.72 -14.89
CA ALA A 85 -6.21 -5.21 -15.23
C ALA A 85 -5.27 -5.23 -14.01
N ALA A 86 -5.27 -4.18 -13.18
CA ALA A 86 -4.48 -4.14 -11.95
C ALA A 86 -4.87 -5.25 -10.96
N ARG A 87 -6.16 -5.53 -10.80
CA ARG A 87 -6.67 -6.61 -9.93
C ARG A 87 -6.29 -7.99 -10.45
N VAL A 88 -6.46 -8.20 -11.75
CA VAL A 88 -6.09 -9.46 -12.42
C VAL A 88 -4.58 -9.68 -12.32
N TRP A 89 -3.77 -8.66 -12.62
CA TRP A 89 -2.32 -8.75 -12.51
C TRP A 89 -1.85 -9.05 -11.09
N LEU A 90 -2.45 -8.39 -10.09
CA LEU A 90 -2.10 -8.59 -8.69
C LEU A 90 -2.34 -10.03 -8.23
N ARG A 91 -3.43 -10.67 -8.66
CA ARG A 91 -3.79 -12.04 -8.25
C ARG A 91 -3.32 -13.14 -9.21
N GLY A 92 -2.95 -12.78 -10.44
CA GLY A 92 -2.43 -13.71 -11.43
C GLY A 92 -0.99 -14.11 -11.15
N GLU A 93 -0.58 -15.27 -11.65
CA GLU A 93 0.82 -15.68 -11.60
C GLU A 93 1.68 -14.70 -12.41
N ASN A 94 2.81 -14.30 -11.83
CA ASN A 94 3.82 -13.51 -12.52
C ASN A 94 5.12 -14.31 -12.59
N THR A 95 5.44 -14.82 -13.77
CA THR A 95 6.62 -15.67 -14.01
C THR A 95 7.95 -14.96 -13.73
N ALA A 96 8.02 -13.64 -13.91
CA ALA A 96 9.22 -12.86 -13.60
C ALA A 96 9.42 -12.72 -12.07
N LEU A 97 8.34 -12.79 -11.29
CA LEU A 97 8.35 -12.74 -9.84
C LEU A 97 8.32 -14.13 -9.18
N GLY A 98 8.02 -15.18 -9.94
CA GLY A 98 7.97 -16.57 -9.49
C GLY A 98 6.71 -16.97 -8.70
N ASP A 99 5.80 -16.04 -8.43
CA ASP A 99 4.50 -16.26 -7.76
C ASP A 99 3.55 -15.11 -8.15
N SER A 100 2.29 -15.18 -7.72
CA SER A 100 1.39 -14.04 -7.81
C SER A 100 1.90 -12.87 -6.96
N PRO A 101 1.84 -11.61 -7.47
CA PRO A 101 2.22 -10.44 -6.70
C PRO A 101 1.47 -10.36 -5.35
N PHE A 102 0.21 -10.79 -5.31
CA PHE A 102 -0.61 -10.83 -4.10
C PHE A 102 0.00 -11.71 -2.99
N ASN A 103 0.54 -12.88 -3.33
CA ASN A 103 1.17 -13.77 -2.34
C ASN A 103 2.46 -13.14 -1.79
N LEU A 104 3.27 -12.56 -2.68
CA LEU A 104 4.55 -11.95 -2.32
C LEU A 104 4.38 -10.77 -1.36
N ILE A 105 3.43 -9.88 -1.63
CA ILE A 105 3.22 -8.65 -0.84
C ILE A 105 2.67 -8.90 0.58
N GLN A 106 2.33 -10.14 0.94
CA GLN A 106 1.95 -10.49 2.31
C GLN A 106 3.14 -10.46 3.29
N SER A 107 4.37 -10.35 2.76
CA SER A 107 5.60 -10.14 3.51
C SER A 107 6.22 -8.78 3.17
N ILE A 108 6.99 -8.21 4.09
CA ILE A 108 7.69 -6.93 3.86
C ILE A 108 8.71 -7.09 2.72
N GLU A 109 9.47 -8.20 2.72
CA GLU A 109 10.47 -8.49 1.69
C GLU A 109 9.82 -8.60 0.30
N GLY A 110 8.74 -9.36 0.18
CA GLY A 110 8.02 -9.49 -1.08
C GLY A 110 7.35 -8.18 -1.52
N LEU A 111 6.86 -7.36 -0.58
CA LEU A 111 6.35 -6.03 -0.90
C LEU A 111 7.45 -5.13 -1.50
N VAL A 112 8.65 -5.10 -0.90
CA VAL A 112 9.80 -4.38 -1.47
C VAL A 112 10.16 -4.94 -2.85
N HIS A 113 10.20 -6.25 -3.00
CA HIS A 113 10.54 -6.92 -4.26
C HIS A 113 9.58 -6.52 -5.40
N VAL A 114 8.28 -6.59 -5.17
CA VAL A 114 7.26 -6.24 -6.18
C VAL A 114 7.29 -4.76 -6.53
N VAL A 115 7.52 -3.86 -5.55
CA VAL A 115 7.71 -2.42 -5.82
C VAL A 115 8.89 -2.20 -6.75
N ASN A 116 10.05 -2.77 -6.44
CA ASN A 116 11.25 -2.62 -7.27
C ASN A 116 11.04 -3.14 -8.70
N TYR A 117 10.33 -4.26 -8.84
CA TYR A 117 9.94 -4.79 -10.13
C TYR A 117 9.08 -3.79 -10.92
N LEU A 118 7.98 -3.29 -10.33
CA LEU A 118 7.08 -2.34 -11.01
C LEU A 118 7.76 -1.02 -11.36
N GLU A 119 8.60 -0.48 -10.46
CA GLU A 119 9.40 0.73 -10.75
C GLU A 119 10.44 0.49 -11.86
N SER A 120 10.92 -0.74 -12.03
CA SER A 120 11.76 -1.09 -13.18
C SER A 120 10.96 -1.10 -14.49
N GLN A 121 9.74 -1.67 -14.49
CA GLN A 121 8.86 -1.73 -15.65
C GLN A 121 8.40 -0.34 -16.06
N GLN A 122 7.97 0.49 -15.11
CA GLN A 122 7.57 1.87 -15.36
C GLN A 122 8.72 2.66 -16.03
N ARG A 123 9.95 2.56 -15.51
CA ARG A 123 11.12 3.24 -16.09
C ARG A 123 11.47 2.77 -17.50
N GLN A 124 11.14 1.54 -17.86
CA GLN A 124 11.35 1.02 -19.22
C GLN A 124 10.32 1.58 -20.21
N MET A 125 9.12 1.96 -19.75
CA MET A 125 8.07 2.55 -20.59
C MET A 125 8.25 4.05 -20.83
N ASP A 126 8.92 4.74 -19.89
CA ASP A 126 9.21 6.18 -19.99
C ASP A 126 10.42 6.50 -20.91
N GLN A 127 11.12 5.49 -21.43
CA GLN A 127 12.31 5.61 -22.30
C GLN A 127 11.95 5.36 -23.77
#